data_AF-A0A2K3IVE0-F1
#
_entry.id   AF-A0A2K3IVE0-F1
#
_cell.length_a   1.000
_cell.length_b   1.000
_cell.length_c   1.000
_cell.angle_alpha   90.00
_cell.angle_beta   90.00
_cell.angle_gamma   90.00
#
_symmetry.space_group_name_H-M   'P 1'
#
loop_
_entity.id
_entity.type
_entity.pdbx_description
1 polymer ?
#
loop_
_entity_poly.entity_id
_entity_poly.type
_entity_poly.pdbx_seq_one_letter_code
_entity_poly.pdbx_strand_id
1 'polypeptide(L)'
;MDLIESGIETSSKEFKENYKHYESLVKDLKQKISIAQNGGGEEKIKLHKSRNKMLARERIDALLDPNTPFMEFNSLAGYGMYDDKAPCAGIVTGIGIIHGREVVIVANDATVTGGTYYPMTVKKHLRAQEIAMENNLPCIYLVDSGGAFLPKQDEVFPDREHFGRIFYNQAVMSSKDIPQISAVMGSCTAGGAYVPAMSDETVIVKGTGTIFLGGPPLVKAATGEEVSAENLGGADVHCRESGVSDHYAHNDMEAIHITRNIVENLNRPEKTHLDIVKPEEPAYDIKEIYGVISKDSRRPFDVHEIIARIVDSSKFHEFKTLYGETIVCGFARIMGYPVGILANNGVLFSESAIKGTHFIEMCCQRKIPLVFLQNITGFMVGRKYEAGGIAKDGAKMVNAVATANVPRFTVLIGGSFGAGN
;
A
#
# COMPACT_ATOMS: atom_id res chain seq x y z
N MET A 1 -14.52 -29.10 -1.03
CA MET A 1 -13.48 -28.66 -0.09
C MET A 1 -13.93 -29.12 1.27
N ASP A 2 -13.05 -29.75 2.01
CA ASP A 2 -13.37 -30.36 3.29
C ASP A 2 -13.10 -29.34 4.40
N LEU A 3 -13.82 -29.47 5.51
CA LEU A 3 -13.61 -28.65 6.69
C LEU A 3 -12.24 -29.01 7.30
N ILE A 4 -11.41 -28.01 7.61
CA ILE A 4 -10.25 -28.23 8.47
C ILE A 4 -10.77 -28.38 9.91
N GLU A 5 -10.54 -29.54 10.53
CA GLU A 5 -10.84 -29.75 11.94
C GLU A 5 -9.70 -29.19 12.81
N SER A 6 -9.96 -28.09 13.52
CA SER A 6 -9.01 -27.46 14.44
C SER A 6 -8.66 -28.40 15.61
N GLY A 7 -7.38 -28.65 15.82
CA GLY A 7 -6.82 -29.35 16.99
C GLY A 7 -6.50 -28.42 18.17
N ILE A 8 -6.71 -27.11 18.02
CA ILE A 8 -6.40 -26.10 19.04
C ILE A 8 -7.36 -26.14 20.22
N GLU A 9 -6.82 -26.28 21.43
CA GLU A 9 -7.55 -26.13 22.69
C GLU A 9 -7.46 -24.68 23.20
N THR A 10 -8.49 -23.87 22.93
CA THR A 10 -8.55 -22.44 23.33
C THR A 10 -8.56 -22.23 24.85
N SER A 11 -8.92 -23.26 25.61
CA SER A 11 -8.92 -23.25 27.08
C SER A 11 -7.54 -23.49 27.69
N SER A 12 -6.58 -24.00 26.91
CA SER A 12 -5.25 -24.38 27.36
C SER A 12 -4.44 -23.19 27.87
N LYS A 13 -3.47 -23.49 28.75
CA LYS A 13 -2.56 -22.47 29.30
C LYS A 13 -1.70 -21.85 28.20
N GLU A 14 -1.18 -22.65 27.29
CA GLU A 14 -0.32 -22.21 26.18
C GLU A 14 -1.06 -21.23 25.25
N PHE A 15 -2.27 -21.60 24.82
CA PHE A 15 -3.10 -20.73 23.98
C PHE A 15 -3.34 -19.36 24.63
N LYS A 16 -3.72 -19.35 25.92
CA LYS A 16 -3.98 -18.10 26.66
C LYS A 16 -2.73 -17.23 26.82
N GLU A 17 -1.55 -17.84 26.97
CA GLU A 17 -0.28 -17.12 27.04
C GLU A 17 0.10 -16.51 25.69
N ASN A 18 -0.02 -17.26 24.60
CA ASN A 18 0.19 -16.79 23.24
C ASN A 18 -0.77 -15.64 22.91
N TYR A 19 -2.06 -15.83 23.21
CA TYR A 19 -3.11 -14.84 22.96
C TYR A 19 -2.78 -13.49 23.62
N LYS A 20 -2.44 -13.51 24.91
CA LYS A 20 -2.05 -12.29 25.65
C LYS A 20 -0.81 -11.62 25.07
N HIS A 21 0.17 -12.40 24.62
CA HIS A 21 1.38 -11.87 24.00
C HIS A 21 1.07 -11.12 22.70
N TYR A 22 0.34 -11.74 21.77
CA TYR A 22 0.00 -11.12 20.50
C TYR A 22 -1.01 -9.98 20.65
N GLU A 23 -1.96 -10.08 21.58
CA GLU A 23 -2.86 -8.96 21.93
C GLU A 23 -2.06 -7.72 22.37
N SER A 24 -1.01 -7.92 23.19
CA SER A 24 -0.10 -6.85 23.61
C SER A 24 0.65 -6.22 22.44
N LEU A 25 1.16 -7.03 21.50
CA LEU A 25 1.85 -6.54 20.30
C LEU A 25 0.91 -5.76 19.37
N VAL A 26 -0.32 -6.25 19.18
CA VAL A 26 -1.34 -5.54 18.39
C VAL A 26 -1.71 -4.21 19.03
N LYS A 27 -1.80 -4.16 20.37
CA LYS A 27 -2.04 -2.91 21.10
C LYS A 27 -0.92 -1.89 20.90
N ASP A 28 0.34 -2.33 21.02
CA ASP A 28 1.52 -1.49 20.76
C ASP A 28 1.56 -0.98 19.31
N LEU A 29 1.28 -1.85 18.33
CA LEU A 29 1.16 -1.47 16.92
C LEU A 29 0.11 -0.38 16.71
N LYS A 30 -1.10 -0.57 17.24
CA LYS A 30 -2.20 0.40 17.14
C LYS A 30 -1.84 1.74 17.78
N GLN A 31 -1.14 1.72 18.91
CA GLN A 31 -0.67 2.94 19.57
C GLN A 31 0.34 3.70 18.68
N LYS A 32 1.33 3.00 18.10
CA LYS A 32 2.31 3.62 17.20
C LYS A 32 1.66 4.21 15.95
N ILE A 33 0.68 3.51 15.37
CA ILE A 33 -0.09 4.03 14.24
C ILE A 33 -0.85 5.30 14.65
N SER A 34 -1.55 5.28 15.80
CA SER A 34 -2.28 6.45 16.29
C SER A 34 -1.37 7.66 16.53
N ILE A 35 -0.15 7.45 17.04
CA ILE A 35 0.84 8.53 17.19
C ILE A 35 1.24 9.09 15.82
N ALA A 36 1.55 8.23 14.85
CA ALA A 36 1.92 8.66 13.50
C ALA A 36 0.78 9.41 12.79
N GLN A 37 -0.48 9.04 13.05
CA GLN A 37 -1.66 9.67 12.48
C GLN A 37 -1.87 11.12 12.96
N ASN A 38 -1.21 11.56 14.03
CA ASN A 38 -1.28 12.95 14.54
C ASN A 38 -0.44 13.96 13.72
N GLY A 39 0.17 13.53 12.61
CA GLY A 39 0.91 14.41 11.70
C GLY A 39 2.03 15.19 12.41
N GLY A 40 2.19 16.47 12.08
CA GLY A 40 3.21 17.36 12.65
C GLY A 40 2.95 17.82 14.09
N GLY A 41 1.94 17.29 14.77
CA GLY A 41 1.55 17.65 16.13
C GLY A 41 0.61 18.87 16.23
N GLU A 42 0.09 19.10 17.43
CA GLU A 42 -1.02 20.05 17.66
C GLU A 42 -0.76 21.47 17.18
N GLU A 43 0.45 22.01 17.40
CA GLU A 43 0.78 23.37 16.99
C GLU A 43 0.77 23.53 15.46
N LYS A 44 1.31 22.53 14.74
CA LYS A 44 1.32 22.54 13.27
C LYS A 44 -0.08 22.33 12.71
N ILE A 45 -0.89 21.47 13.34
CA ILE A 45 -2.31 21.31 13.00
C ILE A 45 -3.09 22.61 13.18
N LYS A 46 -2.92 23.31 14.31
CA LYS A 46 -3.57 24.61 14.58
C LYS A 46 -3.16 25.65 13.54
N LEU A 47 -1.87 25.73 13.21
CA LEU A 47 -1.36 26.63 12.17
C LEU A 47 -1.88 26.29 10.77
N HIS A 48 -2.04 25.00 10.44
CA HIS A 48 -2.62 24.58 9.17
C HIS A 48 -4.09 24.96 9.08
N LYS A 49 -4.87 24.69 10.14
CA LYS A 49 -6.30 25.04 10.20
C LYS A 49 -6.56 26.54 10.22
N SER A 50 -5.67 27.35 10.83
CA SER A 50 -5.82 28.82 10.81
C SER A 50 -5.70 29.43 9.40
N ARG A 51 -5.20 28.66 8.43
CA ARG A 51 -5.17 29.01 7.00
C ARG A 51 -6.42 28.55 6.25
N ASN A 52 -7.47 28.11 6.96
CA ASN A 52 -8.72 27.56 6.43
C ASN A 52 -8.53 26.34 5.53
N LYS A 53 -7.56 25.48 5.88
CA LYS A 53 -7.26 24.24 5.17
C LYS A 53 -7.69 23.02 5.98
N MET A 54 -8.24 22.02 5.30
CA MET A 54 -8.49 20.70 5.87
C MET A 54 -7.18 19.92 6.01
N LEU A 55 -7.09 19.06 7.01
CA LEU A 55 -5.97 18.14 7.17
C LEU A 55 -5.98 17.07 6.06
N ALA A 56 -4.84 16.45 5.77
CA ALA A 56 -4.74 15.41 4.73
C ALA A 56 -5.75 14.28 4.92
N ARG A 57 -5.91 13.80 6.16
CA ARG A 57 -6.88 12.74 6.51
C ARG A 57 -8.33 13.22 6.44
N GLU A 58 -8.61 14.45 6.86
CA GLU A 58 -9.94 15.05 6.72
C GLU A 58 -10.34 15.18 5.25
N ARG A 59 -9.40 15.51 4.36
CA ARG A 59 -9.61 15.57 2.91
C ARG A 59 -9.89 14.19 2.32
N ILE A 60 -9.14 13.17 2.76
CA ILE A 60 -9.40 11.77 2.37
C ILE A 60 -10.80 11.36 2.82
N ASP A 61 -11.14 11.52 4.10
CA ASP A 61 -12.44 11.10 4.65
C ASP A 61 -13.62 11.76 3.91
N ALA A 62 -13.51 13.04 3.56
CA ALA A 62 -14.53 13.76 2.79
C ALA A 62 -14.57 13.38 1.30
N LEU A 63 -13.47 12.86 0.75
CA LEU A 63 -13.39 12.39 -0.64
C LEU A 63 -14.04 11.02 -0.83
N LEU A 64 -13.96 10.14 0.17
CA LEU A 64 -14.47 8.77 0.11
C LEU A 64 -16.00 8.71 0.07
N ASP A 65 -16.53 7.64 -0.52
CA ASP A 65 -17.94 7.30 -0.41
C ASP A 65 -18.31 6.95 1.04
N PRO A 66 -19.47 7.41 1.55
CA PRO A 66 -19.91 7.11 2.91
C PRO A 66 -19.97 5.60 3.18
N ASN A 67 -19.51 5.19 4.37
CA ASN A 67 -19.51 3.79 4.83
C ASN A 67 -18.68 2.83 3.96
N THR A 68 -17.66 3.33 3.26
CA THR A 68 -16.70 2.49 2.53
C THR A 68 -15.35 2.44 3.23
N PRO A 69 -14.56 1.36 3.06
CA PRO A 69 -13.27 1.24 3.72
C PRO A 69 -12.20 2.11 3.06
N PHE A 70 -11.22 2.53 3.87
CA PHE A 70 -9.94 3.05 3.40
C PHE A 70 -8.82 2.10 3.84
N MET A 71 -8.12 1.52 2.86
CA MET A 71 -6.97 0.67 3.11
C MET A 71 -5.69 1.52 3.05
N GLU A 72 -5.29 2.06 4.20
CA GLU A 72 -4.07 2.86 4.30
C GLU A 72 -2.80 2.02 4.10
N PHE A 73 -1.86 2.54 3.32
CA PHE A 73 -0.55 1.92 3.09
C PHE A 73 0.51 2.50 4.02
N ASN A 74 1.38 1.61 4.52
CA ASN A 74 2.64 1.98 5.18
C ASN A 74 2.47 3.12 6.20
N SER A 75 1.49 3.01 7.10
CA SER A 75 1.18 4.03 8.11
C SER A 75 2.35 4.34 9.05
N LEU A 76 3.25 3.38 9.26
CA LEU A 76 4.49 3.54 10.02
C LEU A 76 5.72 3.95 9.18
N ALA A 77 5.54 4.39 7.93
CA ALA A 77 6.67 4.89 7.14
C ALA A 77 7.37 6.04 7.89
N GLY A 78 8.70 6.00 7.95
CA GLY A 78 9.52 6.99 8.68
C GLY A 78 9.59 6.79 10.20
N TYR A 79 8.91 5.79 10.76
CA TYR A 79 8.98 5.50 12.20
C TYR A 79 10.41 5.16 12.66
N GLY A 80 10.91 5.85 13.69
CA GLY A 80 12.27 5.70 14.19
C GLY A 80 13.34 6.28 13.26
N MET A 81 12.96 7.01 12.21
CA MET A 81 13.86 7.67 11.27
C MET A 81 13.80 9.19 11.44
N TYR A 82 14.87 9.89 11.06
CA TYR A 82 14.90 11.37 11.00
C TYR A 82 14.51 12.06 12.33
N ASP A 83 14.90 11.47 13.46
CA ASP A 83 14.48 11.91 14.82
C ASP A 83 12.95 11.97 15.00
N ASP A 84 12.20 11.08 14.35
CA ASP A 84 10.73 11.03 14.33
C ASP A 84 10.05 12.32 13.82
N LYS A 85 10.78 13.15 13.06
CA LYS A 85 10.27 14.41 12.48
C LYS A 85 9.41 14.20 11.22
N ALA A 86 9.31 12.97 10.73
CA ALA A 86 8.56 12.63 9.51
C ALA A 86 7.57 11.47 9.75
N PRO A 87 6.59 11.62 10.67
CA PRO A 87 5.57 10.59 10.89
C PRO A 87 4.79 10.32 9.60
N CYS A 88 4.46 9.05 9.37
CA CYS A 88 3.88 8.55 8.11
C CYS A 88 4.70 8.90 6.85
N ALA A 89 5.96 9.33 7.00
CA ALA A 89 6.78 9.95 5.97
C ALA A 89 6.17 11.23 5.35
N GLY A 90 5.32 11.95 6.09
CA GLY A 90 4.69 13.21 5.62
C GLY A 90 3.69 13.04 4.48
N ILE A 91 3.21 11.82 4.25
CA ILE A 91 2.27 11.50 3.17
C ILE A 91 1.34 10.35 3.59
N VAL A 92 0.05 10.51 3.34
CA VAL A 92 -0.97 9.48 3.54
C VAL A 92 -1.29 8.86 2.18
N THR A 93 -1.17 7.54 2.07
CA THR A 93 -1.45 6.83 0.82
C THR A 93 -2.36 5.64 1.11
N GLY A 94 -3.21 5.26 0.16
CA GLY A 94 -4.10 4.11 0.35
C GLY A 94 -5.08 3.92 -0.79
N ILE A 95 -5.89 2.86 -0.69
CA ILE A 95 -7.03 2.63 -1.59
C ILE A 95 -8.32 3.02 -0.89
N GLY A 96 -9.14 3.80 -1.58
CA GLY A 96 -10.48 4.18 -1.14
C GLY A 96 -11.52 3.97 -2.25
N ILE A 97 -12.80 4.11 -1.89
CA ILE A 97 -13.92 3.99 -2.83
C ILE A 97 -14.51 5.38 -3.09
N ILE A 98 -14.65 5.74 -4.37
CA ILE A 98 -15.23 7.01 -4.81
C ILE A 98 -16.16 6.72 -6.00
N HIS A 99 -17.44 7.08 -5.89
CA HIS A 99 -18.48 6.67 -6.85
C HIS A 99 -18.43 5.17 -7.17
N GLY A 100 -18.27 4.33 -6.15
CA GLY A 100 -18.18 2.88 -6.26
C GLY A 100 -16.92 2.34 -6.96
N ARG A 101 -15.90 3.18 -7.21
CA ARG A 101 -14.64 2.80 -7.87
C ARG A 101 -13.50 2.80 -6.88
N GLU A 102 -12.63 1.79 -6.92
CA GLU A 102 -11.41 1.79 -6.12
C GLU A 102 -10.35 2.70 -6.75
N VAL A 103 -9.82 3.62 -5.95
CA VAL A 103 -8.88 4.66 -6.37
C VAL A 103 -7.71 4.69 -5.40
N VAL A 104 -6.49 4.82 -5.92
CA VAL A 104 -5.32 5.11 -5.09
C VAL A 104 -5.27 6.61 -4.80
N ILE A 105 -5.28 6.94 -3.52
CA ILE A 105 -5.17 8.32 -3.05
C ILE A 105 -3.77 8.55 -2.47
N VAL A 106 -3.18 9.68 -2.81
CA VAL A 106 -1.88 10.15 -2.31
C VAL A 106 -2.05 11.58 -1.81
N ALA A 107 -1.98 11.78 -0.50
CA ALA A 107 -2.20 13.08 0.13
C ALA A 107 -1.00 13.54 0.95
N ASN A 108 -0.42 14.69 0.59
CA ASN A 108 0.66 15.26 1.39
C ASN A 108 0.13 15.79 2.73
N ASP A 109 0.87 15.54 3.81
CA ASP A 109 0.59 16.15 5.10
C ASP A 109 1.47 17.39 5.30
N ALA A 110 0.92 18.56 4.97
CA ALA A 110 1.61 19.83 5.12
C ALA A 110 1.98 20.18 6.57
N THR A 111 1.40 19.50 7.57
CA THR A 111 1.78 19.68 8.97
C THR A 111 3.14 19.07 9.28
N VAL A 112 3.55 18.04 8.53
CA VAL A 112 4.83 17.34 8.68
C VAL A 112 5.90 18.04 7.85
N THR A 113 6.72 18.87 8.50
CA THR A 113 7.83 19.62 7.85
C THR A 113 7.37 20.36 6.59
N GLY A 114 6.17 20.96 6.59
CA GLY A 114 5.61 21.67 5.43
C GLY A 114 5.25 20.76 4.25
N GLY A 115 5.06 19.46 4.46
CA GLY A 115 4.77 18.48 3.42
C GLY A 115 5.98 18.19 2.53
N THR A 116 7.20 18.47 3.00
CA THR A 116 8.42 18.27 2.21
C THR A 116 8.74 16.79 2.02
N TYR A 117 9.31 16.45 0.86
CA TYR A 117 9.67 15.08 0.53
C TYR A 117 11.02 14.67 1.16
N TYR A 118 10.94 13.83 2.18
CA TYR A 118 12.06 13.03 2.65
C TYR A 118 12.32 11.86 1.68
N PRO A 119 13.48 11.18 1.75
CA PRO A 119 13.72 9.97 0.96
C PRO A 119 12.60 8.93 1.13
N MET A 120 12.09 8.76 2.35
CA MET A 120 10.98 7.84 2.60
C MET A 120 9.63 8.32 2.05
N THR A 121 9.42 9.64 1.93
CA THR A 121 8.23 10.21 1.28
C THR A 121 8.22 9.83 -0.20
N VAL A 122 9.37 9.97 -0.89
CA VAL A 122 9.52 9.56 -2.29
C VAL A 122 9.20 8.08 -2.45
N LYS A 123 9.85 7.22 -1.65
CA LYS A 123 9.64 5.78 -1.70
C LYS A 123 8.18 5.39 -1.46
N LYS A 124 7.50 6.01 -0.49
CA LYS A 124 6.09 5.76 -0.20
C LYS A 124 5.16 6.23 -1.33
N HIS A 125 5.46 7.37 -1.96
CA HIS A 125 4.71 7.86 -3.13
C HIS A 125 4.88 6.89 -4.32
N LEU A 126 6.11 6.51 -4.65
CA LEU A 126 6.38 5.58 -5.74
C LEU A 126 5.74 4.21 -5.51
N ARG A 127 5.74 3.71 -4.26
CA ARG A 127 5.06 2.46 -3.92
C ARG A 127 3.54 2.54 -4.13
N ALA A 128 2.92 3.69 -3.85
CA ALA A 128 1.50 3.87 -4.12
C ALA A 128 1.20 3.85 -5.63
N GLN A 129 2.04 4.49 -6.45
CA GLN A 129 1.91 4.45 -7.92
C GLN A 129 2.17 3.04 -8.49
N GLU A 130 3.13 2.30 -7.92
CA GLU A 130 3.37 0.91 -8.31
C GLU A 130 2.11 0.05 -8.06
N ILE A 131 1.49 0.17 -6.88
CA ILE A 131 0.22 -0.50 -6.58
C ILE A 131 -0.88 -0.08 -7.57
N ALA A 132 -0.98 1.23 -7.86
CA ALA A 132 -1.98 1.73 -8.81
C ALA A 132 -1.78 1.15 -10.22
N MET A 133 -0.54 1.14 -10.70
CA MET A 133 -0.17 0.63 -12.02
C MET A 133 -0.38 -0.89 -12.14
N GLU A 134 0.01 -1.66 -11.12
CA GLU A 134 -0.13 -3.12 -11.12
C GLU A 134 -1.59 -3.59 -11.01
N ASN A 135 -2.47 -2.78 -10.41
CA ASN A 135 -3.87 -3.13 -10.15
C ASN A 135 -4.86 -2.33 -11.00
N ASN A 136 -4.36 -1.55 -11.97
CA ASN A 136 -5.16 -0.72 -12.86
C ASN A 136 -6.14 0.21 -12.10
N LEU A 137 -5.63 0.97 -11.14
CA LEU A 137 -6.41 1.87 -10.28
C LEU A 137 -6.16 3.33 -10.67
N PRO A 138 -7.20 4.16 -10.84
CA PRO A 138 -7.03 5.61 -10.96
C PRO A 138 -6.21 6.17 -9.78
N CYS A 139 -5.51 7.28 -10.02
CA CYS A 139 -4.74 7.98 -9.01
C CYS A 139 -5.34 9.35 -8.73
N ILE A 140 -5.49 9.68 -7.44
CA ILE A 140 -5.80 11.04 -6.97
C ILE A 140 -4.64 11.55 -6.12
N TYR A 141 -4.09 12.69 -6.50
CA TYR A 141 -3.04 13.39 -5.78
C TYR A 141 -3.64 14.61 -5.06
N LEU A 142 -3.72 14.58 -3.73
CA LEU A 142 -4.07 15.74 -2.91
C LEU A 142 -2.78 16.49 -2.55
N VAL A 143 -2.42 17.43 -3.41
CA VAL A 143 -1.10 18.08 -3.44
C VAL A 143 -1.05 19.24 -2.46
N ASP A 144 -0.09 19.18 -1.54
CA ASP A 144 0.15 20.19 -0.51
C ASP A 144 1.58 20.07 0.05
N SER A 145 2.57 20.42 -0.78
CA SER A 145 3.99 20.16 -0.50
C SER A 145 4.88 21.38 -0.72
N GLY A 146 5.72 21.68 0.28
CA GLY A 146 6.78 22.67 0.19
C GLY A 146 7.99 22.28 -0.68
N GLY A 147 7.97 21.12 -1.35
CA GLY A 147 9.06 20.65 -2.22
C GLY A 147 9.92 19.54 -1.59
N ALA A 148 11.16 19.39 -2.05
CA ALA A 148 12.09 18.37 -1.54
C ALA A 148 12.72 18.77 -0.19
N PHE A 149 13.02 17.80 0.67
CA PHE A 149 13.79 18.04 1.88
C PHE A 149 15.27 18.25 1.53
N LEU A 150 15.65 19.51 1.30
CA LEU A 150 16.96 19.91 0.77
C LEU A 150 18.19 19.33 1.50
N PRO A 151 18.20 19.17 2.85
CA PRO A 151 19.33 18.56 3.54
C PRO A 151 19.64 17.11 3.14
N LYS A 152 18.72 16.43 2.44
CA LYS A 152 18.88 15.07 1.90
C LYS A 152 18.58 14.98 0.40
N GLN A 153 18.84 16.07 -0.34
CA GLN A 153 18.49 16.15 -1.76
C GLN A 153 19.13 15.03 -2.63
N ASP A 154 20.31 14.54 -2.26
CA ASP A 154 21.05 13.47 -2.94
C ASP A 154 20.34 12.11 -2.81
N GLU A 155 19.56 11.92 -1.76
CA GLU A 155 18.69 10.75 -1.52
C GLU A 155 17.25 10.99 -2.02
N VAL A 156 16.95 12.15 -2.60
CA VAL A 156 15.60 12.54 -3.04
C VAL A 156 15.52 12.81 -4.53
N PHE A 157 16.60 13.26 -5.19
CA PHE A 157 16.55 13.80 -6.55
C PHE A 157 17.20 12.92 -7.64
N PRO A 158 18.46 12.46 -7.52
CA PRO A 158 19.25 12.09 -8.71
C PRO A 158 18.99 10.70 -9.31
N ASP A 159 18.55 9.71 -8.53
CA ASP A 159 18.56 8.30 -8.95
C ASP A 159 17.26 7.87 -9.65
N ARG A 160 17.28 6.69 -10.29
CA ARG A 160 16.16 6.14 -11.07
C ARG A 160 14.84 6.07 -10.31
N GLU A 161 14.89 5.76 -9.01
CA GLU A 161 13.71 5.64 -8.13
C GLU A 161 13.59 6.83 -7.17
N HIS A 162 14.08 8.00 -7.58
CA HIS A 162 13.95 9.26 -6.87
C HIS A 162 12.80 10.11 -7.42
N PHE A 163 12.67 11.36 -6.96
CA PHE A 163 11.48 12.21 -7.14
C PHE A 163 10.97 12.31 -8.59
N GLY A 164 11.87 12.36 -9.58
CA GLY A 164 11.51 12.42 -11.00
C GLY A 164 10.74 11.18 -11.52
N ARG A 165 10.87 10.04 -10.83
CA ARG A 165 10.15 8.81 -11.17
C ARG A 165 8.64 8.94 -10.99
N ILE A 166 8.18 9.85 -10.12
CA ILE A 166 6.75 10.16 -9.94
C ILE A 166 6.13 10.59 -11.27
N PHE A 167 6.78 11.51 -11.97
CA PHE A 167 6.32 12.06 -13.24
C PHE A 167 6.37 11.03 -14.36
N TYR A 168 7.46 10.24 -14.41
CA TYR A 168 7.56 9.12 -15.34
C TYR A 168 6.39 8.14 -15.16
N ASN A 169 6.08 7.77 -13.91
CA ASN A 169 4.98 6.86 -13.62
C ASN A 169 3.63 7.48 -13.96
N GLN A 170 3.38 8.77 -13.69
CA GLN A 170 2.15 9.46 -14.09
C GLN A 170 1.93 9.38 -15.60
N ALA A 171 2.95 9.75 -16.41
CA ALA A 171 2.86 9.69 -17.87
C ALA A 171 2.63 8.26 -18.39
N VAL A 172 3.35 7.27 -17.84
CA VAL A 172 3.18 5.87 -18.22
C VAL A 172 1.81 5.34 -17.83
N MET A 173 1.28 5.71 -16.66
CA MET A 173 -0.07 5.30 -16.23
C MET A 173 -1.16 5.94 -17.10
N SER A 174 -1.07 7.25 -17.36
CA SER A 174 -1.99 7.95 -18.25
C SER A 174 -2.01 7.32 -19.66
N SER A 175 -0.85 7.02 -20.26
CA SER A 175 -0.77 6.32 -21.55
C SER A 175 -1.33 4.88 -21.57
N LYS A 176 -1.61 4.29 -20.41
CA LYS A 176 -2.25 2.98 -20.23
C LYS A 176 -3.72 3.09 -19.82
N ASP A 177 -4.33 4.26 -20.02
CA ASP A 177 -5.71 4.57 -19.64
C ASP A 177 -5.96 4.43 -18.12
N ILE A 178 -4.93 4.74 -17.31
CA ILE A 178 -5.04 4.86 -15.86
C ILE A 178 -5.11 6.34 -15.50
N PRO A 179 -6.32 6.91 -15.29
CA PRO A 179 -6.52 8.31 -14.95
C PRO A 179 -5.64 8.83 -13.82
N GLN A 180 -5.04 9.99 -14.07
CA GLN A 180 -4.22 10.77 -13.15
C GLN A 180 -4.97 12.07 -12.82
N ILE A 181 -5.36 12.25 -11.56
CA ILE A 181 -6.15 13.41 -11.13
C ILE A 181 -5.38 14.12 -10.03
N SER A 182 -5.28 15.45 -10.11
CA SER A 182 -4.66 16.26 -9.06
C SER A 182 -5.63 17.27 -8.46
N ALA A 183 -5.57 17.45 -7.15
CA ALA A 183 -6.17 18.56 -6.43
C ALA A 183 -5.07 19.33 -5.68
N VAL A 184 -4.75 20.53 -6.14
CA VAL A 184 -3.76 21.43 -5.55
C VAL A 184 -4.42 22.26 -4.47
N MET A 185 -4.22 21.83 -3.23
CA MET A 185 -4.88 22.38 -2.03
C MET A 185 -3.87 23.08 -1.12
N GLY A 186 -2.77 23.56 -1.71
CA GLY A 186 -1.63 24.12 -1.01
C GLY A 186 -0.47 24.45 -1.95
N SER A 187 0.72 24.60 -1.38
CA SER A 187 1.93 24.89 -2.17
C SER A 187 2.29 23.71 -3.07
N CYS A 188 2.73 24.00 -4.29
CA CYS A 188 3.23 23.04 -5.26
C CYS A 188 4.42 23.66 -6.02
N THR A 189 5.63 23.46 -5.49
CA THR A 189 6.84 24.19 -5.95
C THR A 189 7.86 23.29 -6.63
N ALA A 190 8.62 23.87 -7.56
CA ALA A 190 9.73 23.26 -8.27
C ALA A 190 9.34 21.94 -8.93
N GLY A 191 10.04 20.84 -8.63
CA GLY A 191 9.70 19.54 -9.21
C GLY A 191 8.25 19.13 -8.91
N GLY A 192 7.71 19.50 -7.75
CA GLY A 192 6.33 19.14 -7.36
C GLY A 192 5.29 19.67 -8.34
N ALA A 193 5.57 20.79 -9.02
CA ALA A 193 4.68 21.42 -9.99
C ALA A 193 4.30 20.49 -11.16
N TYR A 194 5.11 19.47 -11.46
CA TYR A 194 4.79 18.50 -12.49
C TYR A 194 3.69 17.50 -12.09
N VAL A 195 3.40 17.32 -10.79
CA VAL A 195 2.29 16.44 -10.37
C VAL A 195 0.96 16.93 -10.96
N PRO A 196 0.53 18.19 -10.73
CA PRO A 196 -0.66 18.72 -11.39
C PRO A 196 -0.46 18.91 -12.90
N ALA A 197 0.67 19.47 -13.35
CA ALA A 197 0.87 19.75 -14.77
C ALA A 197 0.91 18.51 -15.69
N MET A 198 1.09 17.30 -15.13
CA MET A 198 1.06 16.02 -15.85
C MET A 198 -0.12 15.13 -15.45
N SER A 199 -1.07 15.64 -14.69
CA SER A 199 -2.35 14.96 -14.45
C SER A 199 -3.29 15.19 -15.64
N ASP A 200 -4.19 14.24 -15.89
CA ASP A 200 -5.19 14.34 -16.96
C ASP A 200 -6.22 15.44 -16.66
N GLU A 201 -6.58 15.61 -15.38
CA GLU A 201 -7.39 16.72 -14.88
C GLU A 201 -6.85 17.26 -13.55
N THR A 202 -6.79 18.58 -13.43
CA THR A 202 -6.24 19.30 -12.27
C THR A 202 -7.23 20.31 -11.71
N VAL A 203 -7.51 20.17 -10.41
CA VAL A 203 -8.27 21.12 -9.59
C VAL A 203 -7.29 21.98 -8.78
N ILE A 204 -7.55 23.29 -8.65
CA ILE A 204 -6.77 24.19 -7.79
C ILE A 204 -7.68 24.99 -6.87
N VAL A 205 -7.29 25.09 -5.58
CA VAL A 205 -8.03 25.87 -4.58
C VAL A 205 -7.54 27.31 -4.55
N LYS A 206 -8.45 28.26 -4.75
CA LYS A 206 -8.18 29.70 -4.67
C LYS A 206 -7.58 30.10 -3.32
N GLY A 207 -6.52 30.90 -3.35
CA GLY A 207 -5.94 31.54 -2.17
C GLY A 207 -5.09 30.62 -1.29
N THR A 208 -5.09 29.30 -1.54
CA THR A 208 -4.24 28.34 -0.84
C THR A 208 -3.40 27.49 -1.80
N GLY A 209 -3.95 27.14 -2.96
CA GLY A 209 -3.30 26.40 -4.03
C GLY A 209 -2.37 27.30 -4.85
N THR A 210 -1.11 26.89 -4.99
CA THR A 210 -0.15 27.56 -5.89
C THR A 210 0.72 26.56 -6.63
N ILE A 211 1.04 26.82 -7.90
CA ILE A 211 1.90 25.98 -8.75
C ILE A 211 2.99 26.86 -9.35
N PHE A 212 4.26 26.51 -9.18
CA PHE A 212 5.36 27.21 -9.87
C PHE A 212 6.65 26.39 -9.87
N LEU A 213 7.45 26.52 -10.93
CA LEU A 213 8.78 25.91 -11.01
C LEU A 213 9.80 26.61 -10.09
N GLY A 214 9.56 27.87 -9.76
CA GLY A 214 10.35 28.64 -8.81
C GLY A 214 9.44 29.58 -8.04
N GLY A 215 9.41 29.44 -6.72
CA GLY A 215 8.56 30.31 -5.90
C GLY A 215 9.08 31.76 -5.82
N PRO A 216 8.31 32.67 -5.21
CA PRO A 216 8.68 34.08 -5.10
C PRO A 216 10.11 34.36 -4.60
N PRO A 217 10.66 33.62 -3.60
CA PRO A 217 12.05 33.81 -3.18
C PRO A 217 13.06 33.55 -4.30
N LEU A 218 12.81 32.54 -5.15
CA LEU A 218 13.70 32.20 -6.26
C LEU A 218 13.58 33.21 -7.40
N VAL A 219 12.35 33.65 -7.72
CA VAL A 219 12.10 34.69 -8.74
C VAL A 219 12.81 35.99 -8.36
N LYS A 220 12.65 36.43 -7.11
CA LYS A 220 13.33 37.63 -6.59
C LYS A 220 14.85 37.48 -6.66
N ALA A 221 15.39 36.33 -6.28
CA ALA A 221 16.84 36.09 -6.30
C ALA A 221 17.41 36.06 -7.74
N ALA A 222 16.66 35.53 -8.71
CA ALA A 222 17.13 35.37 -10.08
C ALA A 222 16.93 36.62 -10.96
N THR A 223 15.86 37.39 -10.72
CA THR A 223 15.43 38.47 -11.63
C THR A 223 15.29 39.84 -10.95
N GLY A 224 15.21 39.88 -9.61
CA GLY A 224 14.88 41.08 -8.84
C GLY A 224 13.38 41.40 -8.77
N GLU A 225 12.53 40.64 -9.46
CA GLU A 225 11.07 40.84 -9.45
C GLU A 225 10.47 40.46 -8.08
N GLU A 226 9.62 41.34 -7.55
CA GLU A 226 8.83 41.08 -6.36
C GLU A 226 7.39 40.74 -6.75
N VAL A 227 7.01 39.49 -6.56
CA VAL A 227 5.68 38.96 -6.89
C VAL A 227 5.15 38.11 -5.74
N SER A 228 3.83 38.14 -5.50
CA SER A 228 3.21 37.28 -4.50
C SER A 228 3.05 35.84 -5.03
N ALA A 229 2.90 34.86 -4.15
CA ALA A 229 2.67 33.47 -4.59
C ALA A 229 1.36 33.32 -5.41
N GLU A 230 0.31 34.05 -5.03
CA GLU A 230 -0.98 34.05 -5.75
C GLU A 230 -0.85 34.67 -7.15
N ASN A 231 -0.12 35.77 -7.29
CA ASN A 231 0.06 36.43 -8.59
C ASN A 231 1.05 35.69 -9.49
N LEU A 232 1.97 34.91 -8.91
CA LEU A 232 2.95 34.13 -9.67
C LEU A 232 2.36 32.83 -10.23
N GLY A 233 1.49 32.16 -9.47
CA GLY A 233 1.00 30.85 -9.83
C GLY A 233 -0.19 30.39 -9.00
N GLY A 234 -1.08 31.31 -8.64
CA GLY A 234 -2.33 31.01 -7.94
C GLY A 234 -3.40 30.44 -8.87
N ALA A 235 -4.60 30.21 -8.32
CA ALA A 235 -5.72 29.63 -9.03
C ALA A 235 -6.18 30.46 -10.25
N ASP A 236 -6.21 31.79 -10.10
CA ASP A 236 -6.63 32.68 -11.20
C ASP A 236 -5.62 32.64 -12.36
N VAL A 237 -4.31 32.58 -12.08
CA VAL A 237 -3.27 32.45 -13.12
C VAL A 237 -3.46 31.14 -13.89
N HIS A 238 -3.60 30.01 -13.20
CA HIS A 238 -3.58 28.71 -13.85
C HIS A 238 -4.90 28.29 -14.51
N CYS A 239 -6.05 28.78 -14.04
CA CYS A 239 -7.34 28.49 -14.66
C CYS A 239 -7.77 29.52 -15.72
N ARG A 240 -7.27 30.76 -15.68
CA ARG A 240 -7.70 31.82 -16.63
C ARG A 240 -6.67 32.15 -17.68
N GLU A 241 -5.38 32.04 -17.35
CA GLU A 241 -4.31 32.53 -18.23
C GLU A 241 -3.50 31.38 -18.81
N SER A 242 -2.93 30.52 -17.96
CA SER A 242 -1.96 29.51 -18.43
C SER A 242 -2.58 28.19 -18.85
N GLY A 243 -3.76 27.83 -18.32
CA GLY A 243 -4.40 26.52 -18.54
C GLY A 243 -3.64 25.34 -17.91
N VAL A 244 -2.89 25.57 -16.83
CA VAL A 244 -2.21 24.47 -16.09
C VAL A 244 -3.18 23.73 -15.17
N SER A 245 -4.30 24.37 -14.80
CA SER A 245 -5.36 23.75 -14.01
C SER A 245 -6.70 23.93 -14.72
N ASP A 246 -7.47 22.86 -14.76
CA ASP A 246 -8.74 22.77 -15.50
C ASP A 246 -9.94 23.24 -14.67
N HIS A 247 -9.86 23.07 -13.34
CA HIS A 247 -10.99 23.34 -12.44
C HIS A 247 -10.62 24.28 -11.30
N TYR A 248 -11.45 25.30 -11.12
CA TYR A 248 -11.28 26.33 -10.09
C TYR A 248 -12.17 26.05 -8.88
N ALA A 249 -11.59 25.89 -7.69
CA ALA A 249 -12.31 25.68 -6.44
C ALA A 249 -12.12 26.86 -5.47
N HIS A 250 -13.15 27.24 -4.71
CA HIS A 250 -13.08 28.31 -3.72
C HIS A 250 -12.57 27.85 -2.36
N ASN A 251 -12.62 26.54 -2.07
CA ASN A 251 -12.16 25.94 -0.82
C ASN A 251 -11.92 24.43 -0.99
N ASP A 252 -11.35 23.81 0.05
CA ASP A 252 -11.01 22.38 0.05
C ASP A 252 -12.23 21.47 -0.21
N MET A 253 -13.40 21.77 0.36
CA MET A 253 -14.61 20.95 0.17
C MET A 253 -15.14 21.00 -1.26
N GLU A 254 -15.08 22.17 -1.90
CA GLU A 254 -15.45 22.30 -3.31
C GLU A 254 -14.45 21.56 -4.22
N ALA A 255 -13.15 21.64 -3.93
CA ALA A 255 -12.16 20.87 -4.67
C ALA A 255 -12.38 19.35 -4.54
N ILE A 256 -12.77 18.89 -3.34
CA ILE A 256 -13.16 17.49 -3.11
C ILE A 256 -14.39 17.14 -3.95
N HIS A 257 -15.43 17.99 -3.97
CA HIS A 257 -16.62 17.76 -4.77
C HIS A 257 -16.30 17.65 -6.27
N ILE A 258 -15.50 18.58 -6.81
CA ILE A 258 -15.05 18.54 -8.21
C ILE A 258 -14.25 17.26 -8.49
N THR A 259 -13.32 16.90 -7.61
CA THR A 259 -12.51 15.68 -7.75
C THR A 259 -13.40 14.43 -7.81
N ARG A 260 -14.47 14.37 -7.01
CA ARG A 260 -15.47 13.29 -7.08
C ARG A 260 -16.20 13.27 -8.41
N ASN A 261 -16.61 14.43 -8.93
CA ASN A 261 -17.26 14.56 -10.24
C ASN A 261 -16.34 14.08 -11.39
N ILE A 262 -15.03 14.31 -11.29
CA ILE A 262 -14.05 13.75 -12.25
C ILE A 262 -14.11 12.22 -12.21
N VAL A 263 -14.05 11.61 -11.02
CA VAL A 263 -14.09 10.15 -10.85
C VAL A 263 -15.38 9.52 -11.39
N GLU A 264 -16.51 10.20 -11.22
CA GLU A 264 -17.81 9.76 -11.75
C GLU A 264 -17.77 9.58 -13.28
N ASN A 265 -17.03 10.44 -13.99
CA ASN A 265 -16.99 10.51 -15.45
C ASN A 265 -15.88 9.67 -16.11
N LEU A 266 -15.13 8.85 -15.35
CA LEU A 266 -14.00 8.08 -15.90
C LEU A 266 -14.40 6.96 -16.89
N ASN A 267 -15.68 6.58 -16.97
CA ASN A 267 -16.21 5.57 -17.89
C ASN A 267 -15.35 4.28 -18.02
N ARG A 268 -14.93 3.71 -16.88
CA ARG A 268 -13.99 2.59 -16.84
C ARG A 268 -14.68 1.23 -16.98
N PRO A 269 -14.08 0.27 -17.72
CA PRO A 269 -14.58 -1.10 -17.78
C PRO A 269 -14.32 -1.86 -16.48
N GLU A 270 -15.04 -2.97 -16.31
CA GLU A 270 -14.78 -3.94 -15.26
C GLU A 270 -13.36 -4.54 -15.41
N LYS A 271 -12.61 -4.67 -14.31
CA LYS A 271 -11.19 -5.04 -14.33
C LYS A 271 -10.97 -6.47 -14.82
N THR A 272 -11.55 -7.45 -14.14
CA THR A 272 -11.37 -8.88 -14.41
C THR A 272 -12.48 -9.68 -13.74
N HIS A 273 -13.05 -10.63 -14.49
CA HIS A 273 -14.01 -11.58 -13.95
C HIS A 273 -13.30 -12.70 -13.17
N LEU A 274 -13.78 -12.96 -11.96
CA LEU A 274 -13.45 -14.14 -11.15
C LEU A 274 -14.75 -14.86 -10.79
N ASP A 275 -14.68 -16.17 -10.57
CA ASP A 275 -15.79 -16.97 -10.05
C ASP A 275 -16.00 -16.66 -8.56
N ILE A 276 -16.50 -15.47 -8.25
CA ILE A 276 -16.77 -14.99 -6.89
C ILE A 276 -18.12 -15.56 -6.44
N VAL A 277 -18.15 -16.19 -5.27
CA VAL A 277 -19.37 -16.70 -4.64
C VAL A 277 -19.75 -15.86 -3.42
N LYS A 278 -20.92 -16.13 -2.83
CA LYS A 278 -21.32 -15.47 -1.58
C LYS A 278 -20.29 -15.78 -0.48
N PRO A 279 -19.74 -14.76 0.21
CA PRO A 279 -18.83 -14.96 1.33
C PRO A 279 -19.50 -15.77 2.47
N GLU A 280 -18.72 -16.65 3.09
CA GLU A 280 -19.08 -17.37 4.31
C GLU A 280 -18.01 -17.11 5.38
N GLU A 281 -18.42 -16.84 6.62
CA GLU A 281 -17.46 -16.67 7.73
C GLU A 281 -16.69 -17.98 7.97
N PRO A 282 -15.42 -17.91 8.42
CA PRO A 282 -14.70 -19.09 8.90
C PRO A 282 -15.44 -19.79 10.04
N ALA A 283 -15.26 -21.10 10.18
CA ALA A 283 -15.88 -21.91 11.24
C ALA A 283 -15.29 -21.63 12.65
N TYR A 284 -14.12 -20.99 12.71
CA TYR A 284 -13.42 -20.62 13.95
C TYR A 284 -13.23 -19.11 14.02
N ASP A 285 -13.23 -18.54 15.24
CA ASP A 285 -13.04 -17.09 15.41
C ASP A 285 -11.64 -16.68 14.93
N ILE A 286 -11.58 -15.70 14.03
CA ILE A 286 -10.35 -15.14 13.46
C ILE A 286 -9.40 -14.67 14.57
N LYS A 287 -9.91 -14.17 15.70
CA LYS A 287 -9.10 -13.72 16.85
C LYS A 287 -8.32 -14.85 17.51
N GLU A 288 -8.73 -16.11 17.33
CA GLU A 288 -8.01 -17.24 17.89
C GLU A 288 -6.59 -17.38 17.29
N ILE A 289 -6.31 -16.76 16.14
CA ILE A 289 -4.94 -16.68 15.56
C ILE A 289 -3.92 -16.19 16.60
N TYR A 290 -4.31 -15.28 17.51
CA TYR A 290 -3.42 -14.80 18.56
C TYR A 290 -2.96 -15.90 19.52
N GLY A 291 -3.78 -16.93 19.74
CA GLY A 291 -3.43 -18.07 20.58
C GLY A 291 -2.76 -19.23 19.81
N VAL A 292 -2.97 -19.30 18.49
CA VAL A 292 -2.35 -20.30 17.60
C VAL A 292 -0.86 -20.08 17.44
N ILE A 293 -0.44 -18.84 17.17
CA ILE A 293 0.98 -18.54 16.93
C ILE A 293 1.73 -18.56 18.27
N SER A 294 2.80 -19.34 18.35
CA SER A 294 3.65 -19.41 19.54
C SER A 294 4.41 -18.10 19.78
N LYS A 295 4.39 -17.62 21.03
CA LYS A 295 5.25 -16.50 21.46
C LYS A 295 6.76 -16.81 21.39
N ASP A 296 7.16 -18.08 21.43
CA ASP A 296 8.53 -18.52 21.09
C ASP A 296 8.55 -18.82 19.59
N SER A 297 9.20 -17.94 18.82
CA SER A 297 9.29 -18.00 17.36
C SER A 297 10.00 -19.24 16.82
N ARG A 298 10.66 -20.03 17.68
CA ARG A 298 11.32 -21.29 17.30
C ARG A 298 10.41 -22.50 17.43
N ARG A 299 9.28 -22.38 18.13
CA ARG A 299 8.32 -23.48 18.24
C ARG A 299 7.50 -23.57 16.95
N PRO A 300 7.47 -24.73 16.29
CA PRO A 300 6.59 -24.93 15.16
C PRO A 300 5.13 -24.91 15.60
N PHE A 301 4.25 -24.54 14.69
CA PHE A 301 2.80 -24.70 14.81
C PHE A 301 2.28 -25.23 13.48
N ASP A 302 1.12 -25.88 13.49
CA ASP A 302 0.48 -26.35 12.26
C ASP A 302 -0.19 -25.18 11.53
N VAL A 303 0.29 -24.89 10.31
CA VAL A 303 -0.21 -23.76 9.53
C VAL A 303 -1.67 -23.94 9.08
N HIS A 304 -2.21 -25.17 9.09
CA HIS A 304 -3.64 -25.41 8.87
C HIS A 304 -4.51 -24.64 9.85
N GLU A 305 -4.05 -24.41 11.09
CA GLU A 305 -4.78 -23.64 12.10
C GLU A 305 -4.93 -22.15 11.72
N ILE A 306 -3.97 -21.61 10.95
CA ILE A 306 -4.10 -20.26 10.38
C ILE A 306 -5.06 -20.28 9.19
N ILE A 307 -4.90 -21.25 8.27
CA ILE A 307 -5.76 -21.37 7.09
C ILE A 307 -7.23 -21.50 7.50
N ALA A 308 -7.53 -22.34 8.50
CA ALA A 308 -8.88 -22.55 9.01
C ALA A 308 -9.53 -21.26 9.54
N ARG A 309 -8.76 -20.25 9.95
CA ARG A 309 -9.27 -18.99 10.51
C ARG A 309 -9.31 -17.84 9.50
N ILE A 310 -8.92 -18.07 8.24
CA ILE A 310 -8.93 -17.01 7.21
C ILE A 310 -9.73 -17.38 5.96
N VAL A 311 -10.05 -18.65 5.76
CA VAL A 311 -10.80 -19.13 4.57
C VAL A 311 -12.27 -19.36 4.88
N ASP A 312 -13.11 -19.17 3.87
CA ASP A 312 -14.56 -19.28 3.96
C ASP A 312 -15.00 -20.68 4.45
N SER A 313 -15.88 -20.70 5.46
CA SER A 313 -16.33 -21.90 6.19
C SER A 313 -15.20 -22.81 6.70
N SER A 314 -13.96 -22.31 6.82
CA SER A 314 -12.76 -23.11 7.11
C SER A 314 -12.54 -24.28 6.15
N LYS A 315 -13.03 -24.16 4.91
CA LYS A 315 -12.93 -25.21 3.89
C LYS A 315 -11.65 -25.08 3.08
N PHE A 316 -10.92 -26.18 2.98
CA PHE A 316 -9.66 -26.24 2.25
C PHE A 316 -9.57 -27.53 1.43
N HIS A 317 -9.10 -27.42 0.20
CA HIS A 317 -8.76 -28.59 -0.62
C HIS A 317 -7.26 -28.63 -0.81
N GLU A 318 -6.61 -29.41 0.04
CA GLU A 318 -5.17 -29.54 0.04
C GLU A 318 -4.67 -30.34 -1.16
N PHE A 319 -3.60 -29.85 -1.77
CA PHE A 319 -2.90 -30.45 -2.89
C PHE A 319 -1.63 -31.13 -2.39
N LYS A 320 -1.42 -32.40 -2.80
CA LYS A 320 -0.24 -33.19 -2.42
C LYS A 320 -0.02 -33.23 -0.89
N THR A 321 -1.06 -33.52 -0.11
CA THR A 321 -1.01 -33.60 1.36
C THR A 321 0.16 -34.43 1.87
N LEU A 322 0.41 -35.62 1.29
CA LEU A 322 1.44 -36.56 1.74
C LEU A 322 2.82 -36.40 1.07
N TYR A 323 3.10 -35.26 0.43
CA TYR A 323 4.37 -35.03 -0.28
C TYR A 323 4.87 -33.61 0.00
N GLY A 324 6.14 -33.47 0.42
CA GLY A 324 6.72 -32.17 0.74
C GLY A 324 5.93 -31.44 1.84
N GLU A 325 5.62 -32.14 2.93
CA GLU A 325 4.71 -31.70 4.01
C GLU A 325 5.12 -30.39 4.71
N THR A 326 6.36 -29.95 4.54
CA THR A 326 6.83 -28.66 5.08
C THR A 326 6.36 -27.44 4.30
N ILE A 327 5.64 -27.64 3.19
CA ILE A 327 4.83 -26.60 2.55
C ILE A 327 3.42 -27.15 2.31
N VAL A 328 2.43 -26.47 2.89
CA VAL A 328 1.02 -26.73 2.65
C VAL A 328 0.61 -25.95 1.41
N CYS A 329 -0.06 -26.62 0.48
CA CYS A 329 -0.56 -26.00 -0.75
C CYS A 329 -2.00 -26.43 -0.94
N GLY A 330 -2.90 -25.53 -1.30
CA GLY A 330 -4.28 -25.93 -1.56
C GLY A 330 -5.20 -24.78 -1.97
N PHE A 331 -6.38 -25.16 -2.41
CA PHE A 331 -7.40 -24.22 -2.88
C PHE A 331 -8.39 -23.91 -1.77
N ALA A 332 -8.78 -22.63 -1.68
CA ALA A 332 -9.77 -22.15 -0.74
C ALA A 332 -10.56 -20.99 -1.35
N ARG A 333 -11.45 -20.39 -0.54
CA ARG A 333 -12.03 -19.08 -0.83
C ARG A 333 -11.80 -18.13 0.34
N ILE A 334 -11.61 -16.85 0.04
CA ILE A 334 -11.54 -15.78 1.06
C ILE A 334 -12.49 -14.69 0.61
N MET A 335 -13.51 -14.39 1.41
CA MET A 335 -14.55 -13.41 1.06
C MET A 335 -15.19 -13.72 -0.31
N GLY A 336 -15.42 -15.01 -0.60
CA GLY A 336 -15.95 -15.50 -1.87
C GLY A 336 -14.94 -15.63 -3.02
N TYR A 337 -13.78 -14.96 -2.95
CA TYR A 337 -12.76 -15.01 -4.01
C TYR A 337 -12.02 -16.36 -4.00
N PRO A 338 -11.87 -17.05 -5.15
CA PRO A 338 -11.06 -18.26 -5.21
C PRO A 338 -9.58 -17.92 -5.01
N VAL A 339 -8.88 -18.68 -4.18
CA VAL A 339 -7.46 -18.48 -3.91
C VAL A 339 -6.68 -19.80 -3.91
N GLY A 340 -5.43 -19.74 -4.33
CA GLY A 340 -4.42 -20.78 -4.13
C GLY A 340 -3.48 -20.37 -3.00
N ILE A 341 -3.44 -21.14 -1.92
CA ILE A 341 -2.63 -20.82 -0.75
C ILE A 341 -1.36 -21.66 -0.78
N LEU A 342 -0.20 -21.03 -0.55
CA LEU A 342 1.05 -21.69 -0.21
C LEU A 342 1.49 -21.22 1.18
N ALA A 343 1.67 -22.15 2.11
CA ALA A 343 1.93 -21.83 3.50
C ALA A 343 3.08 -22.68 4.05
N ASN A 344 4.07 -22.04 4.68
CA ASN A 344 5.17 -22.77 5.28
C ASN A 344 4.72 -23.53 6.53
N ASN A 345 5.13 -24.80 6.63
CA ASN A 345 4.91 -25.67 7.79
C ASN A 345 6.23 -26.28 8.28
N GLY A 346 7.35 -25.60 8.01
CA GLY A 346 8.71 -26.04 8.32
C GLY A 346 9.75 -25.54 7.33
N VAL A 347 10.95 -26.12 7.40
CA VAL A 347 12.06 -25.86 6.47
C VAL A 347 11.76 -26.42 5.07
N LEU A 348 12.24 -25.78 4.01
CA LEU A 348 11.98 -26.24 2.64
C LEU A 348 12.98 -27.34 2.22
N PHE A 349 12.44 -28.38 1.58
CA PHE A 349 13.19 -29.43 0.89
C PHE A 349 12.96 -29.34 -0.63
N SER A 350 13.69 -30.16 -1.40
CA SER A 350 13.46 -30.32 -2.85
C SER A 350 12.00 -30.65 -3.17
N GLU A 351 11.41 -31.57 -2.40
CA GLU A 351 10.03 -32.00 -2.53
C GLU A 351 9.05 -30.83 -2.31
N SER A 352 9.33 -29.99 -1.30
CA SER A 352 8.55 -28.79 -1.01
C SER A 352 8.59 -27.82 -2.19
N ALA A 353 9.77 -27.55 -2.74
CA ALA A 353 9.93 -26.65 -3.87
C ALA A 353 9.25 -27.16 -5.16
N ILE A 354 9.37 -28.46 -5.46
CA ILE A 354 8.70 -29.08 -6.61
C ILE A 354 7.17 -29.10 -6.42
N LYS A 355 6.68 -29.35 -5.20
CA LYS A 355 5.25 -29.23 -4.86
C LYS A 355 4.74 -27.81 -5.09
N GLY A 356 5.42 -26.81 -4.54
CA GLY A 356 5.06 -25.41 -4.69
C GLY A 356 5.08 -24.95 -6.15
N THR A 357 6.11 -25.33 -6.91
CA THR A 357 6.23 -25.05 -8.36
C THR A 357 5.00 -25.55 -9.12
N HIS A 358 4.67 -26.84 -8.99
CA HIS A 358 3.52 -27.42 -9.69
C HIS A 358 2.21 -26.75 -9.27
N PHE A 359 2.04 -26.45 -7.98
CA PHE A 359 0.84 -25.79 -7.50
C PHE A 359 0.68 -24.36 -8.06
N ILE A 360 1.77 -23.59 -8.15
CA ILE A 360 1.78 -22.26 -8.76
C ILE A 360 1.41 -22.34 -10.24
N GLU A 361 1.98 -23.28 -10.99
CA GLU A 361 1.66 -23.50 -12.41
C GLU A 361 0.16 -23.78 -12.61
N MET A 362 -0.43 -24.62 -11.74
CA MET A 362 -1.87 -24.89 -11.76
C MET A 362 -2.72 -23.64 -11.47
N CYS A 363 -2.32 -22.82 -10.49
CA CYS A 363 -3.03 -21.57 -10.17
C CYS A 363 -2.95 -20.59 -11.34
N CYS A 364 -1.78 -20.44 -11.97
CA CYS A 364 -1.61 -19.59 -13.15
C CYS A 364 -2.46 -20.06 -14.32
N GLN A 365 -2.46 -21.38 -14.61
CA GLN A 365 -3.29 -21.97 -15.67
C GLN A 365 -4.79 -21.69 -15.46
N ARG A 366 -5.24 -21.71 -14.21
CA ARG A 366 -6.63 -21.49 -13.81
C ARG A 366 -6.98 -20.02 -13.53
N LYS A 367 -5.99 -19.12 -13.64
CA LYS A 367 -6.12 -17.69 -13.29
C LYS A 367 -6.60 -17.45 -11.85
N ILE A 368 -6.12 -18.27 -10.92
CA ILE A 368 -6.45 -18.17 -9.49
C ILE A 368 -5.38 -17.34 -8.78
N PRO A 369 -5.74 -16.27 -8.06
CA PRO A 369 -4.83 -15.52 -7.20
C PRO A 369 -4.07 -16.39 -6.19
N LEU A 370 -2.82 -16.03 -5.92
CA LEU A 370 -1.95 -16.72 -4.99
C LEU A 370 -1.85 -15.98 -3.65
N VAL A 371 -1.93 -16.72 -2.55
CA VAL A 371 -1.69 -16.21 -1.19
C VAL A 371 -0.53 -16.98 -0.56
N PHE A 372 0.53 -16.26 -0.21
CA PHE A 372 1.70 -16.81 0.47
C PHE A 372 1.64 -16.49 1.96
N LEU A 373 1.63 -17.53 2.80
CA LEU A 373 1.74 -17.40 4.25
C LEU A 373 3.17 -17.77 4.66
N GLN A 374 4.00 -16.74 4.85
CA GLN A 374 5.43 -16.93 5.09
C GLN A 374 5.74 -17.13 6.57
N ASN A 375 6.31 -18.30 6.88
CA ASN A 375 6.95 -18.64 8.16
C ASN A 375 8.15 -19.55 7.86
N ILE A 376 9.21 -18.96 7.32
CA ILE A 376 10.33 -19.69 6.74
C ILE A 376 11.67 -19.28 7.35
N THR A 377 12.44 -20.29 7.75
CA THR A 377 13.82 -20.15 8.25
C THR A 377 14.88 -20.46 7.20
N GLY A 378 14.50 -21.16 6.12
CA GLY A 378 15.36 -21.44 4.97
C GLY A 378 15.14 -22.83 4.38
N PHE A 379 16.06 -23.21 3.49
CA PHE A 379 16.14 -24.55 2.92
C PHE A 379 16.97 -25.48 3.81
N MET A 380 16.72 -26.78 3.70
CA MET A 380 17.55 -27.80 4.35
C MET A 380 18.99 -27.76 3.81
N VAL A 381 19.97 -27.95 4.69
CA VAL A 381 21.40 -27.89 4.34
C VAL A 381 22.08 -29.26 4.52
N GLY A 382 23.10 -29.53 3.71
CA GLY A 382 23.97 -30.70 3.85
C GLY A 382 24.31 -31.38 2.52
N ARG A 383 25.45 -32.08 2.48
CA ARG A 383 26.02 -32.68 1.25
C ARG A 383 25.01 -33.53 0.46
N LYS A 384 24.17 -34.31 1.15
CA LYS A 384 23.15 -35.15 0.52
C LYS A 384 22.12 -34.31 -0.25
N TYR A 385 21.64 -33.21 0.33
CA TYR A 385 20.63 -32.34 -0.27
C TYR A 385 21.20 -31.53 -1.44
N GLU A 386 22.44 -31.05 -1.29
CA GLU A 386 23.16 -30.37 -2.38
C GLU A 386 23.38 -31.30 -3.57
N ALA A 387 23.89 -32.51 -3.34
CA ALA A 387 24.07 -33.51 -4.40
C ALA A 387 22.73 -33.97 -5.01
N GLY A 388 21.64 -33.91 -4.24
CA GLY A 388 20.28 -34.17 -4.70
C GLY A 388 19.68 -33.07 -5.57
N GLY A 389 20.33 -31.89 -5.66
CA GLY A 389 19.89 -30.79 -6.51
C GLY A 389 18.94 -29.79 -5.85
N ILE A 390 18.96 -29.65 -4.52
CA ILE A 390 18.07 -28.73 -3.78
C ILE A 390 18.11 -27.29 -4.31
N ALA A 391 19.27 -26.81 -4.76
CA ALA A 391 19.41 -25.50 -5.39
C ALA A 391 18.60 -25.39 -6.70
N LYS A 392 18.64 -26.42 -7.56
CA LYS A 392 17.88 -26.46 -8.82
C LYS A 392 16.38 -26.57 -8.55
N ASP A 393 15.98 -27.32 -7.53
CA ASP A 393 14.58 -27.46 -7.17
C ASP A 393 14.01 -26.17 -6.57
N GLY A 394 14.76 -25.52 -5.67
CA GLY A 394 14.44 -24.17 -5.20
C GLY A 394 14.34 -23.16 -6.34
N ALA A 395 15.26 -23.19 -7.31
CA ALA A 395 15.22 -22.31 -8.48
C ALA A 395 13.95 -22.49 -9.33
N LYS A 396 13.38 -23.69 -9.42
CA LYS A 396 12.10 -23.90 -10.11
C LYS A 396 10.97 -23.14 -9.41
N MET A 397 10.93 -23.20 -8.08
CA MET A 397 9.91 -22.49 -7.30
C MET A 397 10.07 -20.98 -7.45
N VAL A 398 11.30 -20.45 -7.35
CA VAL A 398 11.57 -19.02 -7.56
C VAL A 398 11.15 -18.59 -8.97
N ASN A 399 11.47 -19.38 -10.00
CA ASN A 399 11.06 -19.09 -11.37
C ASN A 399 9.54 -19.06 -11.50
N ALA A 400 8.83 -20.04 -10.92
CA ALA A 400 7.37 -20.07 -10.93
C ALA A 400 6.75 -18.87 -10.20
N VAL A 401 7.27 -18.49 -9.03
CA VAL A 401 6.82 -17.30 -8.29
C VAL A 401 7.06 -16.03 -9.12
N ALA A 402 8.25 -15.87 -9.69
CA ALA A 402 8.63 -14.67 -10.42
C ALA A 402 7.83 -14.47 -11.71
N THR A 403 7.51 -15.57 -12.40
CA THR A 403 6.80 -15.55 -13.70
C THR A 403 5.29 -15.73 -13.59
N ALA A 404 4.76 -15.99 -12.39
CA ALA A 404 3.32 -16.08 -12.14
C ALA A 404 2.62 -14.76 -12.53
N ASN A 405 1.65 -14.88 -13.42
CA ASN A 405 0.90 -13.76 -14.01
C ASN A 405 -0.50 -13.58 -13.40
N VAL A 406 -0.70 -14.09 -12.18
CA VAL A 406 -1.91 -13.91 -11.37
C VAL A 406 -1.62 -12.96 -10.20
N PRO A 407 -2.64 -12.33 -9.59
CA PRO A 407 -2.44 -11.54 -8.39
C PRO A 407 -1.77 -12.37 -7.30
N ARG A 408 -0.78 -11.79 -6.61
CA ARG A 408 -0.01 -12.44 -5.55
C ARG A 408 -0.09 -11.60 -4.29
N PHE A 409 -0.49 -12.22 -3.19
CA PHE A 409 -0.57 -11.60 -1.88
C PHE A 409 0.35 -12.35 -0.93
N THR A 410 1.13 -11.64 -0.13
CA THR A 410 2.06 -12.25 0.83
C THR A 410 1.80 -11.70 2.22
N VAL A 411 1.66 -12.60 3.19
CA VAL A 411 1.51 -12.27 4.61
C VAL A 411 2.64 -12.95 5.38
N LEU A 412 3.44 -12.15 6.08
CA LEU A 412 4.46 -12.64 6.98
C LEU A 412 3.78 -13.03 8.29
N ILE A 413 3.60 -14.33 8.53
CA ILE A 413 2.97 -14.87 9.74
C ILE A 413 4.00 -15.40 10.76
N GLY A 414 5.28 -15.38 10.40
CA GLY A 414 6.39 -15.78 11.27
C GLY A 414 7.74 -15.34 10.69
N GLY A 415 8.68 -16.28 10.56
CA GLY A 415 10.00 -16.01 9.99
C GLY A 415 9.98 -15.68 8.50
N SER A 416 10.94 -14.86 8.05
CA SER A 416 11.18 -14.60 6.63
C SER A 416 12.68 -14.40 6.41
N PHE A 417 13.40 -15.49 6.19
CA PHE A 417 14.86 -15.53 6.22
C PHE A 417 15.48 -16.16 4.97
N GLY A 418 16.59 -15.56 4.51
CA GLY A 418 17.46 -16.10 3.46
C GLY A 418 16.73 -16.38 2.15
N ALA A 419 17.11 -17.47 1.47
CA ALA A 419 16.52 -17.88 0.19
C ALA A 419 15.05 -18.33 0.28
N GLY A 420 14.48 -18.42 1.49
CA GLY A 420 13.06 -18.73 1.67
C GLY A 420 12.15 -17.50 1.53
N ASN A 421 12.69 -16.28 1.74
CA ASN A 421 11.99 -15.03 1.44
C ASN A 421 11.80 -14.91 -0.07
#